data_AF-A0A1I3HI39-F1
#
_entry.id   AF-A0A1I3HI39-F1
#
_cell.length_a   1.000
_cell.length_b   1.000
_cell.length_c   1.000
_cell.angle_alpha   90.00
_cell.angle_beta   90.00
_cell.angle_gamma   90.00
#
_symmetry.space_group_name_H-M   'P 1'
#
loop_
_entity.id
_entity.type
_entity.pdbx_description
1 polymer ?
#
loop_
_entity_poly.entity_id
_entity_poly.type
_entity_poly.pdbx_seq_one_letter_code
_entity_poly.pdbx_strand_id
1 'polypeptide(L)' 'MATRDGENYMSDHASGGDRLGLAGDDFYAALMAAHDGLTYDESARLNARLVLLMANAIGDLEELQALLAAARKG' A
#
# COMPACT_ATOMS: atom_id res chain seq x y z
N MET A 1 -13.19 3.44 45.45
CA MET A 1 -13.59 2.11 44.95
C MET A 1 -14.56 2.38 43.80
N ALA A 2 -14.07 2.79 42.61
CA ALA A 2 -13.69 1.93 41.47
C ALA A 2 -14.93 1.14 40.98
N THR A 3 -15.46 1.24 39.74
CA THR A 3 -14.99 1.58 38.37
C THR A 3 -16.26 1.96 37.55
N ARG A 4 -16.31 3.03 36.73
CA ARG A 4 -15.93 3.12 35.30
C ARG A 4 -16.20 1.83 34.49
N ASP A 5 -17.38 1.73 33.88
CA ASP A 5 -17.64 0.86 32.73
C ASP A 5 -18.46 1.63 31.69
N GLY A 6 -17.76 2.52 31.01
CA GLY A 6 -18.27 3.23 29.85
C GLY A 6 -17.07 3.73 29.09
N GLU A 7 -16.29 2.80 28.54
CA GLU A 7 -15.32 2.97 27.45
C GLU A 7 -14.91 1.56 26.98
N ASN A 8 -15.69 0.98 26.06
CA ASN A 8 -15.10 0.01 25.14
C ASN A 8 -15.75 0.16 23.77
N TYR A 9 -15.45 1.30 23.15
CA TYR A 9 -15.73 1.61 21.75
C TYR A 9 -14.40 1.89 21.05
N MET A 10 -13.46 0.95 21.14
CA MET A 10 -12.17 0.98 20.45
C MET A 10 -11.50 -0.39 20.69
N SER A 11 -11.12 -1.20 19.72
CA SER A 11 -10.98 -0.96 18.28
C SER A 11 -10.86 -2.34 17.63
N ASP A 12 -11.92 -2.82 16.97
CA ASP A 12 -11.79 -3.92 16.01
C ASP A 12 -12.03 -3.36 14.61
N HIS A 13 -11.08 -2.53 14.19
CA HIS A 13 -10.84 -2.28 12.78
C HIS A 13 -9.50 -2.91 12.47
N ALA A 14 -9.49 -4.24 12.35
CA ALA A 14 -8.55 -4.94 11.49
C ALA A 14 -8.50 -4.17 10.16
N SER A 15 -7.44 -3.37 10.01
CA SER A 15 -7.29 -2.42 8.92
C SER A 15 -6.99 -3.18 7.63
N GLY A 16 -8.06 -3.59 6.94
CA GLY A 16 -8.09 -3.71 5.48
C GLY A 16 -8.41 -2.36 4.83
N GLY A 17 -8.21 -1.25 5.54
CA GLY A 17 -8.40 0.11 5.04
C GLY A 17 -7.18 0.51 4.23
N ASP A 18 -7.42 0.95 3.00
CA ASP A 18 -6.43 1.67 2.22
C ASP A 18 -5.75 2.72 3.09
N ARG A 19 -4.43 2.56 3.28
CA ARG A 19 -3.62 3.44 4.13
C ARG A 19 -3.49 4.85 3.54
N LEU A 20 -3.80 5.03 2.27
CA LEU A 20 -3.71 6.31 1.58
C LEU A 20 -5.00 7.12 1.66
N GLY A 21 -6.18 6.49 1.76
CA GLY A 21 -7.45 7.21 1.82
C GLY A 21 -7.61 8.15 0.62
N LEU A 22 -7.90 9.43 0.86
CA LEU A 22 -8.01 10.43 -0.22
C LEU A 22 -6.70 10.63 -1.01
N ALA A 23 -5.54 10.38 -0.39
CA ALA A 23 -4.25 10.45 -1.09
C ALA A 23 -4.03 9.29 -2.08
N GLY A 24 -4.87 8.24 -2.02
CA GLY A 24 -4.84 7.11 -2.94
C GLY A 24 -5.20 7.54 -4.37
N ASP A 25 -6.18 8.45 -4.50
CA ASP A 25 -6.59 9.00 -5.79
C ASP A 25 -5.48 9.85 -6.41
N ASP A 26 -4.83 10.69 -5.62
CA ASP A 26 -3.69 11.52 -6.07
C ASP A 26 -2.52 10.66 -6.54
N PHE A 27 -2.19 9.60 -5.80
CA PHE A 27 -1.15 8.66 -6.20
C PHE A 27 -1.53 7.90 -7.48
N TYR A 28 -2.77 7.44 -7.60
CA TYR A 28 -3.25 6.75 -8.80
C TYR A 28 -3.18 7.66 -10.03
N ALA A 29 -3.61 8.92 -9.91
CA ALA A 29 -3.51 9.91 -10.98
C ALA A 29 -2.05 10.15 -11.40
N ALA A 30 -1.14 10.30 -10.43
CA ALA A 30 0.29 10.45 -10.71
C ALA A 30 0.89 9.21 -11.38
N LEU A 31 0.49 8.01 -10.95
CA LEU A 31 0.93 6.75 -11.55
C LEU A 31 0.46 6.64 -13.00
N MET A 32 -0.82 6.94 -13.28
CA MET A 32 -1.35 6.91 -14.64
C MET A 32 -0.67 7.93 -15.54
N ALA A 33 -0.41 9.15 -15.04
CA ALA A 33 0.34 10.16 -15.78
C ALA A 33 1.77 9.69 -16.11
N ALA A 34 2.43 8.94 -15.20
CA ALA A 34 3.75 8.39 -15.45
C ALA A 34 3.78 7.32 -16.55
N HIS A 35 2.63 6.72 -16.88
CA HIS A 35 2.49 5.75 -17.97
C HIS A 35 2.13 6.39 -19.32
N ASP A 36 1.76 7.66 -19.36
CA ASP A 36 1.32 8.31 -20.60
C ASP A 36 2.41 8.28 -21.68
N GLY A 37 2.01 7.90 -22.90
CA GLY A 37 2.92 7.74 -24.04
C GLY A 37 3.86 6.54 -24.01
N LEU A 38 3.83 5.70 -22.96
CA LEU A 38 4.66 4.49 -22.89
C LEU A 38 4.01 3.32 -23.63
N THR A 39 4.85 2.50 -24.27
CA THR A 39 4.45 1.16 -24.73
C THR A 39 4.18 0.22 -23.55
N TYR A 40 3.55 -0.92 -23.82
CA TYR A 40 3.32 -1.95 -22.81
C TYR A 40 4.62 -2.40 -22.11
N ASP A 41 5.68 -2.66 -22.89
CA ASP A 41 6.96 -3.12 -22.34
C ASP A 41 7.66 -2.03 -21.50
N GLU A 42 7.54 -0.76 -21.90
CA GLU A 42 8.06 0.37 -21.12
C GLU A 42 7.29 0.58 -19.82
N SER A 43 5.96 0.47 -19.89
CA SER A 43 5.08 0.49 -18.73
C SER A 43 5.41 -0.64 -17.73
N ALA A 44 5.64 -1.86 -18.22
CA ALA A 44 6.08 -2.98 -17.40
C ALA A 44 7.45 -2.72 -16.73
N ARG A 45 8.41 -2.13 -17.47
CA ARG A 45 9.71 -1.73 -16.93
C ARG A 45 9.60 -0.63 -15.88
N LEU A 46 8.70 0.34 -16.07
CA LEU A 46 8.41 1.38 -15.08
C LEU A 46 7.90 0.75 -13.78
N ASN A 47 6.91 -0.15 -13.87
CA ASN A 47 6.35 -0.83 -12.71
C ASN A 47 7.41 -1.65 -11.95
N ALA A 48 8.24 -2.41 -12.67
CA ALA A 48 9.32 -3.17 -12.04
C ALA A 48 10.30 -2.27 -11.28
N ARG A 49 10.69 -1.12 -11.86
CA ARG A 49 11.55 -0.14 -11.18
C ARG A 49 10.88 0.48 -9.96
N LEU A 50 9.61 0.86 -10.08
CA LEU A 50 8.85 1.44 -8.98
C LEU A 50 8.77 0.48 -7.80
N VAL A 51 8.49 -0.81 -8.05
CA VAL A 51 8.48 -1.85 -7.01
C VAL A 51 9.84 -1.96 -6.31
N LEU A 52 10.95 -1.94 -7.05
CA LEU A 52 12.30 -2.01 -6.45
C LEU A 52 12.63 -0.76 -5.63
N LEU A 53 12.22 0.43 -6.09
CA LEU A 53 12.40 1.67 -5.33
C LEU A 53 11.59 1.69 -4.04
N MET A 54 10.33 1.24 -4.08
CA MET A 54 9.50 1.08 -2.89
C MET A 54 10.11 0.04 -1.93
N ALA A 55 10.62 -1.08 -2.45
CA ALA A 55 11.28 -2.08 -1.63
C ALA A 55 12.51 -1.52 -0.91
N ASN A 56 13.32 -0.71 -1.60
CA ASN A 56 14.44 -0.01 -0.99
C ASN A 56 14.00 1.03 0.05
N ALA A 57 12.87 1.71 -0.17
CA ALA A 57 12.32 2.68 0.78
C ALA A 57 11.76 2.01 2.05
N ILE A 58 11.17 0.81 1.92
CA ILE A 58 10.65 0.01 3.05
C ILE A 58 11.81 -0.55 3.88
N GLY A 59 12.84 -1.14 3.23
CA GLY A 59 14.06 -1.56 3.91
C GLY A 59 13.95 -2.77 4.85
N ASP A 60 12.78 -3.42 4.92
CA ASP A 60 12.51 -4.58 5.78
C ASP A 60 12.17 -5.83 4.93
N LEU A 61 13.02 -6.85 5.01
CA LEU A 61 12.86 -8.09 4.24
C LEU A 61 11.63 -8.90 4.65
N GLU A 62 11.28 -8.94 5.93
CA GLU A 62 10.14 -9.72 6.42
C GLU A 62 8.82 -9.06 5.98
N GLU A 63 8.74 -7.72 6.06
CA GLU A 63 7.59 -6.98 5.55
C GLU A 63 7.44 -7.16 4.04
N LEU A 64 8.54 -7.10 3.28
CA LEU A 64 8.52 -7.33 1.83
C LEU A 64 8.05 -8.75 1.46
N GLN A 65 8.47 -9.77 2.21
CA GLN A 65 7.99 -11.15 2.00
C GLN A 65 6.50 -11.30 2.29
N ALA A 66 6.00 -10.64 3.34
CA ALA A 66 4.59 -10.62 3.67
C ALA A 66 3.76 -9.94 2.56
N LEU A 67 4.23 -8.81 2.02
CA LEU A 67 3.60 -8.11 0.90
C LEU A 67 3.56 -8.96 -0.37
N LEU A 68 4.65 -9.66 -0.71
CA LEU A 68 4.69 -10.59 -1.85
C LEU A 68 3.69 -11.75 -1.68
N ALA A 69 3.60 -12.32 -0.47
CA ALA A 69 2.64 -13.37 -0.17
C ALA A 69 1.19 -12.88 -0.25
N ALA A 70 0.92 -11.63 0.13
CA ALA A 70 -0.39 -11.00 -0.02
C ALA A 70 -0.73 -10.74 -1.49
N ALA A 71 0.19 -10.18 -2.27
CA ALA A 71 0.00 -9.87 -3.69
C ALA A 71 -0.30 -11.12 -4.53
N ARG A 72 0.25 -12.29 -4.17
CA ARG A 72 -0.01 -13.57 -4.86
C ARG A 72 -1.43 -14.12 -4.64
N LYS A 73 -2.16 -13.64 -3.62
CA LYS A 73 -3.51 -14.13 -3.27
C LYS A 73 -4.63 -13.36 -3.98
N GLY A 74 -4.34 -12.18 -4.54
CA GLY A 74 -5.25 -11.42 -5.39
C GLY A 74 -5.12 -11.85 -6.84
#